data_AF-A0A0E3VWZ6-F1
#
_entry.id   AF-A0A0E3VWZ6-F1
#
_cell.length_a   1.000
_cell.length_b   1.000
_cell.length_c   1.000
_cell.angle_alpha   90.00
_cell.angle_beta   90.00
_cell.angle_gamma   90.00
#
_symmetry.space_group_name_H-M   'P 1'
#
loop_
_entity.id
_entity.type
_entity.pdbx_description
1 polymer ?
#
loop_
_entity_poly.entity_id
_entity_poly.type
_entity_poly.pdbx_seq_one_letter_code
_entity_poly.pdbx_strand_id
1 'polypeptide(L)'
;MMMQAPVNISEARAVAFDLSDLPDLSATPCRRIWLSQRQPIWTLVDAVDYAWLSANVWNVWHAGTGRGDSWMLYAKRNVGPSRSTVRMHREIMIAADPGRDEAFLAAHVVDHINGQTLDNRRCNLRWATKRDNAICRRTRGTAPTLDAIVRQIVADALQGARQLEDIPFD
;
A
#
# COMPACT_ATOMS: atom_id res chain seq x y z
N MET A 1 4.53 -33.22 2.10
CA MET A 1 5.52 -32.86 3.13
C MET A 1 5.20 -31.46 3.61
N MET A 2 4.64 -31.31 4.81
CA MET A 2 4.26 -30.01 5.36
C MET A 2 5.51 -29.29 5.89
N MET A 3 5.76 -28.06 5.43
CA MET A 3 6.74 -27.17 6.04
C MET A 3 6.00 -26.07 6.78
N GLN A 4 6.01 -26.17 8.10
CA GLN A 4 5.46 -25.16 9.01
C GLN A 4 6.25 -23.87 8.89
N ALA A 5 5.51 -22.77 8.73
CA ALA A 5 6.04 -21.41 8.74
C ALA A 5 6.43 -20.99 10.17
N PRO A 6 7.51 -20.21 10.36
CA PRO A 6 7.53 -19.25 11.44
C PRO A 6 6.72 -18.04 10.97
N VAL A 7 5.39 -18.07 11.18
CA VAL A 7 4.61 -16.84 11.14
C VAL A 7 4.99 -16.09 12.42
N ASN A 8 5.94 -15.17 12.32
CA ASN A 8 6.11 -14.15 13.35
C ASN A 8 4.82 -13.32 13.30
N ILE A 9 3.83 -13.70 14.10
CA ILE A 9 2.63 -12.91 14.34
C ILE A 9 3.06 -11.78 15.27
N SER A 10 3.67 -10.75 14.69
CA SER A 10 3.74 -9.45 15.37
C SER A 10 2.49 -8.69 14.98
N GLU A 11 1.72 -8.26 15.97
CA GLU A 11 0.66 -7.25 15.79
C GLU A 11 1.21 -6.03 15.02
N ALA A 12 0.32 -5.22 14.45
CA ALA A 12 0.70 -4.02 13.73
C ALA A 12 1.70 -3.19 14.56
N ARG A 13 2.80 -2.78 13.92
CA ARG A 13 3.91 -2.07 14.58
C ARG A 13 3.38 -0.84 15.32
N ALA A 14 3.39 -0.90 16.65
CA ALA A 14 3.08 0.25 17.51
C ALA A 14 4.13 1.36 17.32
N VAL A 15 3.66 2.60 17.30
CA VAL A 15 4.50 3.81 17.15
C VAL A 15 4.06 4.86 18.17
N ALA A 16 5.01 5.65 18.66
CA ALA A 16 4.77 6.75 19.60
C ALA A 16 4.89 8.10 18.87
N PHE A 17 4.13 8.27 17.79
CA PHE A 17 4.00 9.56 17.11
C PHE A 17 2.73 10.27 17.59
N ASP A 18 2.71 11.60 17.53
CA ASP A 18 1.47 12.34 17.67
C ASP A 18 0.59 12.07 16.45
N LEU A 19 -0.56 11.45 16.69
CA LEU A 19 -1.52 11.01 15.66
C LEU A 19 -2.80 11.86 15.66
N SER A 20 -2.87 12.89 16.51
CA SER A 20 -4.09 13.68 16.74
C SER A 20 -4.66 14.32 15.46
N ASP A 21 -3.80 14.73 14.55
CA ASP A 21 -4.18 15.34 13.26
C ASP A 21 -4.42 14.33 12.12
N LEU A 22 -4.22 13.03 12.35
CA LEU A 22 -4.44 12.03 11.31
C LEU A 22 -5.92 11.67 11.22
N PRO A 23 -6.50 11.70 10.01
CA PRO A 23 -7.88 11.26 9.82
C PRO A 23 -8.06 9.81 10.28
N ASP A 24 -9.16 9.57 11.00
CA ASP A 24 -9.60 8.22 11.33
C ASP A 24 -10.06 7.51 10.05
N LEU A 25 -9.48 6.34 9.81
CA LEU A 25 -9.77 5.50 8.65
C LEU A 25 -10.70 4.34 9.02
N SER A 26 -11.12 4.20 10.29
CA SER A 26 -11.92 3.08 10.79
C SER A 26 -13.21 2.85 9.97
N ALA A 27 -13.88 3.95 9.59
CA ALA A 27 -15.10 3.98 8.78
C ALA A 27 -14.85 3.94 7.26
N THR A 28 -13.60 3.84 6.81
CA THR A 28 -13.24 3.75 5.39
C THR A 28 -12.86 2.31 5.01
N PRO A 29 -12.86 1.94 3.72
CA PRO A 29 -12.34 0.63 3.28
C PRO A 29 -10.81 0.57 3.29
N CYS A 30 -10.11 1.57 3.87
CA CYS A 30 -8.66 1.68 3.83
C CYS A 30 -8.06 1.61 5.24
N ARG A 31 -6.80 1.19 5.35
CA ARG A 31 -6.05 1.13 6.61
C ARG A 31 -4.63 1.66 6.44
N ARG A 32 -4.05 2.11 7.55
CA ARG A 32 -2.68 2.62 7.64
C ARG A 32 -1.76 1.56 8.24
N ILE A 33 -0.60 1.33 7.60
CA ILE A 33 0.49 0.51 8.16
C ILE A 33 1.74 1.38 8.34
N TRP A 34 2.28 1.42 9.56
CA TRP A 34 3.50 2.15 9.89
C TRP A 34 4.75 1.42 9.41
N LEU A 35 5.62 2.13 8.69
CA LEU A 35 6.83 1.57 8.09
C LEU A 35 8.11 1.90 8.87
N SER A 36 8.04 2.84 9.82
CA SER A 36 9.17 3.29 10.63
C SER A 36 8.73 3.65 12.05
N GLN A 37 9.61 3.43 13.02
CA GLN A 37 9.45 3.88 14.41
C GLN A 37 10.15 5.22 14.67
N ARG A 38 10.99 5.68 13.73
CA ARG A 38 11.82 6.88 13.89
C ARG A 38 11.28 8.08 13.13
N GLN A 39 10.48 7.81 12.10
CA GLN A 39 9.90 8.81 11.22
C GLN A 39 8.44 8.41 10.98
N PRO A 40 7.51 9.37 10.85
CA PRO A 40 6.09 9.11 10.64
C PRO A 40 5.81 8.69 9.19
N ILE A 41 6.49 7.64 8.70
CA ILE A 41 6.30 7.09 7.37
C ILE A 41 5.36 5.89 7.47
N TRP A 42 4.30 5.94 6.67
CA TRP A 42 3.25 4.93 6.63
C TRP A 42 2.80 4.68 5.19
N THR A 43 2.04 3.60 5.01
CA THR A 43 1.42 3.26 3.72
C THR A 43 -0.07 3.02 3.88
N LEU A 44 -0.82 3.34 2.83
CA LEU A 44 -2.25 3.12 2.72
C LEU A 44 -2.50 1.78 2.00
N VAL A 45 -3.37 0.94 2.56
CA VAL A 45 -3.77 -0.35 1.99
C VAL A 45 -5.28 -0.53 2.09
N ASP A 46 -5.85 -1.46 1.34
CA ASP A 46 -7.24 -1.86 1.55
C ASP A 46 -7.41 -2.60 2.89
N ALA A 47 -8.55 -2.42 3.55
CA ALA A 47 -8.86 -3.06 4.82
C ALA A 47 -8.84 -4.59 4.73
N VAL A 48 -9.22 -5.15 3.58
CA VAL A 48 -9.16 -6.60 3.32
C VAL A 48 -7.73 -7.15 3.35
N ASP A 49 -6.74 -6.32 3.03
CA ASP A 49 -5.33 -6.73 3.01
C ASP A 49 -4.60 -6.45 4.33
N TYR A 50 -5.19 -5.62 5.18
CA TYR A 50 -4.55 -5.11 6.37
C TYR A 50 -4.05 -6.20 7.31
N ALA A 51 -4.88 -7.22 7.58
CA ALA A 51 -4.58 -8.23 8.58
C ALA A 51 -3.30 -9.02 8.24
N TRP A 52 -3.21 -9.54 7.01
CA TRP A 52 -2.07 -10.35 6.58
C TRP A 52 -0.83 -9.49 6.27
N LEU A 53 -1.00 -8.25 5.81
CA LEU A 53 0.11 -7.32 5.63
C LEU A 53 0.72 -6.89 6.96
N SER A 54 -0.10 -6.60 7.96
CA SER A 54 0.34 -6.08 9.26
C SER A 54 1.00 -7.13 10.14
N ALA A 55 0.77 -8.41 9.85
CA ALA A 55 1.52 -9.51 10.47
C ALA A 55 3.03 -9.48 10.13
N ASN A 56 3.44 -8.65 9.17
CA ASN A 56 4.83 -8.55 8.73
C ASN A 56 5.47 -7.22 9.13
N VAL A 57 6.77 -7.25 9.38
CA VAL A 57 7.57 -6.05 9.58
C VAL A 57 8.04 -5.49 8.23
N TRP A 58 7.52 -4.30 7.90
CA TRP A 58 7.90 -3.55 6.71
C TRP A 58 8.93 -2.46 7.03
N ASN A 59 9.72 -2.11 6.03
CA ASN A 59 10.70 -1.03 6.05
C ASN A 59 10.53 -0.14 4.82
N VAL A 60 10.97 1.11 4.94
CA VAL A 60 10.97 2.06 3.84
C VAL A 60 12.19 1.83 2.94
N TRP A 61 11.97 1.79 1.63
CA TRP A 61 13.02 1.88 0.63
C TRP A 61 12.84 3.14 -0.21
N HIS A 62 13.90 3.93 -0.32
CA HIS A 62 13.91 5.16 -1.11
C HIS A 62 14.37 4.83 -2.52
N ALA A 63 13.49 4.98 -3.51
CA ALA A 63 13.86 4.92 -4.91
C ALA A 63 14.18 6.34 -5.38
N GLY A 64 15.32 6.55 -6.02
CA GLY A 64 15.73 7.87 -6.49
C GLY A 64 17.15 8.22 -6.08
N THR A 65 17.68 9.28 -6.69
CA THR A 65 19.07 9.74 -6.49
C THR A 65 19.24 10.59 -5.23
N GLY A 66 18.16 10.93 -4.51
CA GLY A 66 18.20 11.76 -3.31
C GLY A 66 17.26 11.30 -2.19
N ARG A 67 17.66 11.53 -0.94
CA ARG A 67 16.80 11.45 0.24
C ARG A 67 15.87 12.67 0.26
N GLY A 68 14.80 12.66 -0.54
CA GLY A 68 13.89 13.81 -0.65
C GLY A 68 12.68 13.61 -1.56
N ASP A 69 12.73 12.63 -2.47
CA ASP A 69 11.57 12.25 -3.29
C ASP A 69 10.57 11.47 -2.43
N SER A 70 9.78 12.19 -1.62
CA SER A 70 8.77 11.63 -0.70
C SER A 70 7.72 10.76 -1.40
N TRP A 71 7.60 10.88 -2.72
CA TRP A 71 6.69 10.13 -3.58
C TRP A 71 7.27 8.80 -4.09
N MET A 72 8.58 8.54 -3.93
CA MET A 72 9.27 7.30 -4.33
C MET A 72 9.73 6.45 -3.13
N LEU A 73 8.85 6.32 -2.15
CA LEU A 73 9.07 5.50 -0.96
C LEU A 73 8.29 4.18 -1.09
N TYR A 74 8.99 3.06 -1.04
CA TYR A 74 8.36 1.76 -1.13
C TYR A 74 8.36 1.05 0.21
N ALA A 75 7.23 0.46 0.58
CA ALA A 75 7.18 -0.54 1.62
C ALA A 75 7.84 -1.85 1.12
N LYS A 76 8.89 -2.29 1.81
CA LYS A 76 9.59 -3.54 1.52
C LYS A 76 9.85 -4.38 2.76
N ARG A 77 10.02 -5.68 2.57
CA ARG A 77 10.58 -6.60 3.56
C ARG A 77 11.56 -7.56 2.88
N ASN A 78 12.44 -8.18 3.67
CA ASN A 78 13.34 -9.20 3.17
C ASN A 78 12.81 -10.56 3.63
N VAL A 79 12.77 -11.54 2.73
CA VAL A 79 12.27 -12.89 3.01
C VAL A 79 13.34 -13.94 2.74
N GLY A 80 13.27 -15.04 3.49
CA GLY A 80 14.16 -16.19 3.35
C GLY A 80 15.62 -15.96 3.76
N PRO A 81 16.44 -17.03 3.73
CA PRO A 81 17.85 -16.97 4.12
C PRO A 81 18.69 -16.04 3.24
N SER A 82 18.36 -15.96 1.95
CA SER A 82 19.01 -15.07 0.98
C SER A 82 18.62 -13.61 1.11
N ARG A 83 17.69 -13.28 2.03
CA ARG A 83 17.15 -11.92 2.24
C ARG A 83 16.60 -11.28 0.96
N SER A 84 15.94 -12.08 0.12
CA SER A 84 15.29 -11.60 -1.09
C SER A 84 14.32 -10.47 -0.76
N THR A 85 14.40 -9.35 -1.47
CA THR A 85 13.53 -8.20 -1.22
C THR A 85 12.17 -8.41 -1.88
N VAL A 86 11.10 -8.33 -1.10
CA VAL A 86 9.73 -8.25 -1.60
C VAL A 86 9.16 -6.86 -1.32
N ARG A 87 8.31 -6.37 -2.22
CA ARG A 87 7.64 -5.07 -2.10
C ARG A 87 6.15 -5.26 -1.91
N MET A 88 5.54 -4.46 -1.04
CA MET A 88 4.15 -4.62 -0.60
C MET A 88 3.15 -4.67 -1.76
N HIS A 89 3.20 -3.69 -2.67
CA HIS A 89 2.32 -3.64 -3.86
C HIS A 89 2.34 -4.95 -4.68
N ARG A 90 3.49 -5.62 -4.77
CA ARG A 90 3.61 -6.87 -5.52
C ARG A 90 2.98 -8.04 -4.78
N GLU A 91 3.12 -8.11 -3.45
CA GLU A 91 2.43 -9.14 -2.65
C GLU A 91 0.91 -8.97 -2.73
N ILE A 92 0.40 -7.74 -2.69
CA ILE A 92 -1.03 -7.44 -2.83
C ILE A 92 -1.56 -7.90 -4.19
N MET A 93 -0.88 -7.58 -5.28
CA MET A 93 -1.34 -7.97 -6.62
C MET A 93 -1.27 -9.49 -6.85
N ILE A 94 -0.27 -10.18 -6.28
CA ILE A 94 -0.21 -11.65 -6.34
C ILE A 94 -1.36 -12.27 -5.54
N ALA A 95 -1.64 -11.75 -4.34
CA ALA A 95 -2.74 -12.23 -3.51
C ALA A 95 -4.12 -11.94 -4.15
N ALA A 96 -4.27 -10.81 -4.83
CA ALA A 96 -5.50 -10.42 -5.52
C ALA A 96 -5.71 -11.16 -6.86
N ASP A 97 -4.66 -11.71 -7.46
CA ASP A 97 -4.70 -12.40 -8.75
C ASP A 97 -3.82 -13.68 -8.72
N PRO A 98 -4.24 -14.71 -7.95
CA PRO A 98 -3.43 -15.91 -7.71
C PRO A 98 -3.28 -16.83 -8.93
N GLY A 99 -4.00 -16.55 -10.03
CA GLY A 99 -3.98 -17.37 -11.25
C GLY A 99 -2.81 -17.09 -12.20
N ARG A 100 -1.90 -16.17 -11.85
CA ARG A 100 -0.76 -15.81 -12.71
C ARG A 100 0.39 -16.79 -12.56
N ASP A 101 0.88 -17.28 -13.69
CA ASP A 101 2.04 -18.17 -13.74
C ASP A 101 3.36 -17.40 -13.56
N GLU A 102 4.44 -18.17 -13.35
CA GLU A 102 5.78 -17.59 -13.14
C GLU A 102 6.26 -16.77 -14.33
N ALA A 103 5.90 -17.17 -15.56
CA ALA A 103 6.26 -16.47 -16.78
C ALA A 103 5.61 -15.07 -16.82
N PHE A 104 4.33 -14.97 -16.49
CA PHE A 104 3.62 -13.70 -16.37
C PHE A 104 4.26 -12.82 -15.29
N LEU A 105 4.49 -13.38 -14.10
CA LEU A 105 5.09 -12.64 -12.99
C LEU A 105 6.49 -12.13 -13.33
N ALA A 106 7.30 -12.90 -14.07
CA ALA A 106 8.63 -12.48 -14.50
C ALA A 106 8.60 -11.36 -15.56
N ALA A 107 7.61 -11.38 -16.46
CA ALA A 107 7.44 -10.40 -17.52
C ALA A 107 6.79 -9.08 -17.06
N HIS A 108 6.01 -9.12 -15.97
CA HIS A 108 5.23 -7.98 -15.49
C HIS A 108 5.78 -7.38 -14.19
N VAL A 109 5.70 -6.06 -14.14
CA VAL A 109 5.89 -5.26 -12.93
C VAL A 109 4.51 -4.81 -12.44
N VAL A 110 4.45 -4.38 -11.18
CA VAL A 110 3.26 -3.72 -10.65
C VAL A 110 3.54 -2.23 -10.61
N ASP A 111 2.65 -1.46 -11.22
CA ASP A 111 2.71 0.00 -11.35
C ASP A 111 1.67 0.66 -10.45
N HIS A 112 1.99 1.86 -9.95
CA HIS A 112 1.11 2.70 -9.16
C HIS A 112 0.48 3.75 -10.07
N ILE A 113 -0.82 3.63 -10.34
CA ILE A 113 -1.56 4.45 -11.32
C ILE A 113 -1.43 5.95 -11.00
N ASN A 114 -1.56 6.33 -9.72
CA ASN A 114 -1.40 7.72 -9.27
C ASN A 114 0.06 8.15 -9.06
N GLY A 115 1.04 7.23 -9.19
CA GLY A 115 2.46 7.46 -8.97
C GLY A 115 2.88 7.58 -7.49
N GLN A 116 1.95 7.51 -6.54
CA GLN A 116 2.22 7.52 -5.10
C GLN A 116 2.54 6.10 -4.65
N THR A 117 3.82 5.82 -4.44
CA THR A 117 4.34 4.46 -4.18
C THR A 117 3.97 3.90 -2.79
N LEU A 118 3.51 4.75 -1.88
CA LEU A 118 2.95 4.36 -0.59
C LEU A 118 1.41 4.22 -0.59
N ASP A 119 0.74 4.49 -1.71
CA ASP A 119 -0.68 4.17 -1.91
C ASP A 119 -0.81 2.77 -2.51
N ASN A 120 -0.83 1.77 -1.63
CA ASN A 120 -0.87 0.35 -1.98
C ASN A 120 -2.28 -0.23 -2.03
N ARG A 121 -3.32 0.61 -2.13
CA ARG A 121 -4.69 0.16 -2.42
C ARG A 121 -4.75 -0.51 -3.79
N ARG A 122 -5.46 -1.63 -3.90
CA ARG A 122 -5.62 -2.43 -5.12
C ARG A 122 -6.11 -1.59 -6.29
N CYS A 123 -7.04 -0.66 -6.06
CA CYS A 123 -7.55 0.24 -7.10
C CYS A 123 -6.48 1.17 -7.71
N ASN A 124 -5.36 1.37 -7.02
CA ASN A 124 -4.22 2.15 -7.48
C ASN A 124 -3.10 1.29 -8.09
N LEU A 125 -3.23 -0.04 -8.05
CA LEU A 125 -2.22 -0.97 -8.54
C LEU A 125 -2.65 -1.61 -9.86
N ARG A 126 -1.69 -1.87 -10.74
CA ARG A 126 -1.93 -2.64 -11.97
C ARG A 126 -0.70 -3.44 -12.38
N TRP A 127 -0.92 -4.57 -13.03
CA TRP A 127 0.14 -5.23 -13.79
C TRP A 127 0.48 -4.40 -15.02
N ALA A 128 1.76 -4.18 -15.26
CA ALA A 128 2.27 -3.46 -16.41
C ALA A 128 3.47 -4.22 -16.98
N THR A 129 3.62 -4.20 -18.32
CA THR A 129 4.90 -4.60 -18.90
C THR A 129 5.96 -3.55 -18.60
N LYS A 130 7.24 -3.91 -18.72
CA LYS A 130 8.34 -2.93 -18.58
C LYS A 130 8.20 -1.75 -19.56
N ARG A 131 7.65 -2.01 -20.75
CA ARG A 131 7.40 -0.98 -21.77
C ARG A 131 6.28 -0.03 -21.34
N ASP A 132 5.14 -0.57 -20.89
CA ASP A 132 4.00 0.25 -20.47
C ASP A 132 4.35 1.10 -19.25
N ASN A 133 5.07 0.52 -18.30
CA ASN A 133 5.56 1.24 -17.12
C ASN A 133 6.50 2.41 -17.48
N ALA A 134 7.30 2.27 -18.55
CA ALA A 134 8.17 3.35 -19.01
C ALA A 134 7.37 4.48 -19.68
N ILE A 135 6.34 4.13 -20.46
CA ILE A 135 5.49 5.10 -21.17
C ILE A 135 4.57 5.85 -20.19
N CYS A 136 3.96 5.14 -19.24
CA CYS A 136 3.03 5.70 -18.27
C CYS A 136 3.71 6.41 -17.09
N ARG A 137 5.03 6.62 -17.16
CA ARG A 137 5.76 7.25 -16.06
C ARG A 137 5.31 8.70 -15.89
N ARG A 138 4.64 8.99 -14.78
CA ARG A 138 4.24 10.36 -14.42
C ARG A 138 5.46 11.27 -14.32
N THR A 139 5.25 12.56 -14.61
CA THR A 139 6.24 13.61 -14.36
C THR A 139 6.61 13.60 -12.87
N ARG A 140 7.92 13.67 -12.58
CA ARG A 140 8.42 13.65 -11.20
C ARG A 140 7.74 14.73 -10.36
N GLY A 141 7.34 14.39 -9.13
CA GLY A 141 6.72 15.34 -8.19
C GLY A 141 5.23 15.63 -8.44
N THR A 142 4.58 14.99 -9.42
CA THR A 142 3.15 15.20 -9.69
C THR A 142 2.23 14.21 -8.98
N ALA A 143 2.79 13.23 -8.27
CA ALA A 143 2.00 12.28 -7.50
C ALA A 143 1.33 12.98 -6.31
N PRO A 144 0.04 12.71 -6.04
CA PRO A 144 -0.62 13.26 -4.87
C PRO A 144 0.02 12.73 -3.58
N THR A 145 -0.03 13.54 -2.52
CA THR A 145 0.42 13.11 -1.19
C THR A 145 -0.57 12.10 -0.60
N LEU A 146 -0.10 11.25 0.32
CA LEU A 146 -0.99 10.34 1.05
C LEU A 146 -2.08 11.09 1.81
N ASP A 147 -1.77 12.25 2.37
CA ASP A 147 -2.74 13.06 3.12
C ASP A 147 -3.84 13.58 2.19
N ALA A 148 -3.49 14.03 0.98
CA ALA A 148 -4.49 14.46 -0.01
C ALA A 148 -5.39 13.30 -0.44
N ILE A 149 -4.81 12.11 -0.67
CA ILE A 149 -5.56 10.89 -1.00
C ILE A 149 -6.51 10.52 0.15
N VAL A 150 -6.04 10.49 1.39
CA VAL A 150 -6.86 10.14 2.55
C VAL A 150 -7.99 11.13 2.78
N ARG A 151 -7.72 12.44 2.67
CA ARG A 151 -8.77 13.46 2.78
C ARG A 151 -9.89 13.22 1.77
N GLN A 152 -9.55 12.87 0.53
CA GLN A 152 -10.54 12.54 -0.49
C GLN A 152 -11.34 11.29 -0.11
N ILE A 153 -10.69 10.20 0.31
CA ILE A 153 -11.37 8.96 0.72
C ILE A 153 -12.35 9.21 1.88
N VAL A 154 -11.94 9.99 2.88
CA VAL A 154 -12.80 10.31 4.02
C VAL A 154 -13.98 11.17 3.58
N ALA A 155 -13.75 12.17 2.70
CA ALA A 155 -14.83 12.98 2.15
C ALA A 155 -15.83 12.13 1.35
N ASP A 156 -15.36 11.21 0.51
CA ASP A 156 -16.19 10.30 -0.28
C ASP A 156 -17.01 9.37 0.62
N ALA A 157 -16.40 8.84 1.69
CA ALA A 157 -17.09 7.99 2.67
C ALA A 157 -18.20 8.75 3.41
N LEU A 158 -17.95 10.00 3.81
CA LEU A 158 -18.95 10.85 4.46
C LEU A 158 -20.10 11.22 3.51
N GLN A 159 -19.80 11.47 2.24
CA GLN A 159 -20.84 11.72 1.23
C GLN A 159 -21.70 10.48 0.98
N GLY A 160 -21.08 9.31 0.85
CA GLY A 160 -21.80 8.05 0.68
C GLY A 160 -22.70 7.72 1.87
N ALA A 161 -22.26 8.00 3.10
CA ALA A 161 -23.08 7.81 4.30
C ALA A 161 -24.33 8.71 4.29
N ARG A 162 -24.20 9.99 3.93
CA ARG A 162 -25.35 10.91 3.83
C ARG A 162 -26.37 10.45 2.79
N GLN A 163 -25.91 9.98 1.63
CA GLN A 163 -26.82 9.49 0.58
C GLN A 163 -27.66 8.28 1.02
N LEU A 164 -27.16 7.45 1.95
CA LEU A 164 -27.90 6.32 2.49
C LEU A 164 -28.96 6.74 3.52
N GLU A 165 -28.73 7.82 4.27
CA GLU A 165 -29.71 8.38 5.21
C GLU A 165 -30.94 8.96 4.49
N ASP A 166 -30.76 9.40 3.24
CA ASP A 166 -31.82 9.99 2.41
C ASP A 166 -32.67 8.95 1.65
N ILE A 167 -32.43 7.64 1.81
CA ILE A 167 -33.24 6.59 1.16
C ILE A 167 -34.44 6.26 2.06
N PRO A 168 -35.69 6.55 1.63
CA PRO A 168 -36.88 6.15 2.38
C PRO A 168 -36.95 4.62 2.46
N PHE A 169 -37.12 4.09 3.66
CA PHE A 169 -37.50 2.70 3.85
C PHE A 169 -39.00 2.58 3.62
N ASP A 170 -39.40 2.18 2.40
CA ASP A 170 -40.78 1.82 2.05
C ASP A 170 -41.13 0.38 2.47
#